data_AF-A0A8H6YPC9-F1
#
_entry.id   AF-A0A8H6YPC9-F1
#
_cell.length_a   1.000
_cell.length_b   1.000
_cell.length_c   1.000
_cell.angle_alpha   90.00
_cell.angle_beta   90.00
_cell.angle_gamma   90.00
#
_symmetry.space_group_name_H-M   'P 1'
#
loop_
_entity.id
_entity.type
_entity.pdbx_description
1 polymer ?
#
loop_
_entity_poly.entity_id
_entity_poly.type
_entity_poly.pdbx_seq_one_letter_code
_entity_poly.pdbx_strand_id
1 'polypeptide(L)'
;MARPSVSIELSTSRISRLLRPLRTKCIALAAVHPTSSATTSTYGSKPCSVQPHLLEVLPPPDTIRSYHVDHRSVASLRAALYAVRDSFREIVVKTKPAGEFAAGRRVPRLADLCSTIVGQNMEGEEDSPADAEEDSEEFSEMENIEKLYEIIPVQYRRSALLAHSLDIILRFPHHFTLLSILFDVCLQHDLYHESCVLLHLLLRAAVSSASGAGSVPLCHPANSNYLLDLCRKWRGADHPTSVFIRMLSTVLVEAPRSELWGCKALAKFTRELHSQDFQSLIDMASQIVSSLADVQVQEPQRSPTKHRTVGTKKSLLMDQLNVWLNYSSSFPPADSILEFLERCYQSGVHRNSSESLAATVACWATHFLPSASREIHPTIYRLLQDISPTVTTYSLLVRKCLDTKQAAAVKLQDSRTLLQGYAGCLRTNKLLVLEASLWACALRFVETSIGAYDSQHELSLYREELMDLVECAERRCFGSPSACQNGFSIGVGLGGKHAVLGPTRLSSRQKGQASP
;
A
#
# COMPACT_ATOMS: atom_id res chain seq x y z
N MET A 1 -7.66 -39.33 32.23
CA MET A 1 -8.97 -39.23 31.54
C MET A 1 -9.53 -37.83 31.79
N ALA A 2 -9.48 -36.94 30.80
CA ALA A 2 -10.03 -35.60 30.92
C ALA A 2 -11.56 -35.68 30.83
N ARG A 3 -12.28 -35.03 31.77
CA ARG A 3 -13.74 -34.94 31.71
C ARG A 3 -14.14 -34.21 30.42
N PRO A 4 -15.13 -34.70 29.65
CA PRO A 4 -15.65 -33.94 28.52
C PRO A 4 -16.16 -32.61 29.03
N SER A 5 -15.53 -31.52 28.59
CA SER A 5 -16.01 -30.16 28.86
C SER A 5 -17.39 -30.03 28.23
N VAL A 6 -18.40 -29.71 29.04
CA VAL A 6 -19.76 -29.42 28.55
C VAL A 6 -19.65 -28.18 27.66
N SER A 7 -19.64 -28.39 26.35
CA SER A 7 -19.70 -27.31 25.37
C SER A 7 -21.03 -26.61 25.54
N ILE A 8 -21.00 -25.31 25.81
CA ILE A 8 -22.20 -24.49 25.87
C ILE A 8 -22.84 -24.49 24.48
N GLU A 9 -23.91 -25.25 24.29
CA GLU A 9 -24.63 -25.30 23.03
C GLU A 9 -25.37 -23.98 22.78
N LEU A 10 -25.11 -23.36 21.61
CA LEU A 10 -25.81 -22.17 21.16
C LEU A 10 -27.11 -22.59 20.44
N SER A 11 -28.22 -22.61 21.18
CA SER A 11 -29.56 -22.75 20.61
C SER A 11 -29.95 -21.49 19.81
N THR A 12 -30.81 -21.66 18.79
CA THR A 12 -31.36 -20.54 18.00
C THR A 12 -32.09 -19.53 18.88
N SER A 13 -32.92 -19.99 19.82
CA SER A 13 -33.58 -19.14 20.82
C SER A 13 -32.62 -18.27 21.65
N ARG A 14 -31.45 -18.82 22.01
CA ARG A 14 -30.41 -18.08 22.73
C ARG A 14 -29.74 -17.06 21.81
N ILE A 15 -29.51 -17.41 20.56
CA ILE A 15 -28.96 -16.50 19.54
C ILE A 15 -29.91 -15.30 19.35
N SER A 16 -31.21 -15.52 19.15
CA SER A 16 -32.20 -14.45 19.00
C SER A 16 -32.26 -13.53 20.23
N ARG A 17 -32.17 -14.11 21.44
CA ARG A 17 -32.12 -13.35 22.70
C ARG A 17 -30.85 -12.49 22.81
N LEU A 18 -29.73 -12.93 22.25
CA LEU A 18 -28.47 -12.18 22.23
C LEU A 18 -28.48 -11.04 21.20
N LEU A 19 -29.10 -11.26 20.04
CA LEU A 19 -29.17 -10.25 18.96
C LEU A 19 -30.18 -9.14 19.25
N ARG A 20 -31.28 -9.42 19.97
CA ARG A 20 -32.34 -8.43 20.24
C ARG A 20 -31.81 -7.14 20.91
N PRO A 21 -31.05 -7.19 22.04
CA PRO A 21 -30.48 -5.99 22.64
C PRO A 21 -29.57 -5.22 21.68
N LEU A 22 -28.75 -5.93 20.90
CA LEU A 22 -27.86 -5.31 19.92
C LEU A 22 -28.64 -4.50 18.89
N ARG A 23 -29.67 -5.10 18.27
CA ARG A 23 -30.55 -4.41 17.30
C ARG A 23 -31.18 -3.16 17.90
N THR A 24 -31.77 -3.27 19.10
CA THR A 24 -32.36 -2.12 19.80
C THR A 24 -31.34 -1.00 20.04
N LYS A 25 -30.09 -1.33 20.40
CA LYS A 25 -29.04 -0.32 20.59
C LYS A 25 -28.57 0.29 19.28
N CYS A 26 -28.51 -0.48 18.19
CA CYS A 26 -28.17 0.04 16.88
C CYS A 26 -29.26 0.98 16.33
N ILE A 27 -30.54 0.65 16.51
CA ILE A 27 -31.67 1.54 16.17
C ILE A 27 -31.59 2.83 17.00
N ALA A 28 -31.32 2.72 18.29
CA ALA A 28 -31.14 3.90 19.14
C ALA A 28 -29.94 4.76 18.71
N LEU A 29 -28.85 4.15 18.24
CA LEU A 29 -27.70 4.85 17.69
C LEU A 29 -28.07 5.58 16.39
N ALA A 30 -28.82 4.94 15.50
CA ALA A 30 -29.29 5.52 14.26
C ALA A 30 -30.15 6.77 14.49
N ALA A 31 -31.04 6.72 15.49
CA ALA A 31 -31.90 7.84 15.88
C ALA A 31 -31.11 9.04 16.44
N VAL A 32 -29.95 8.81 17.05
CA VAL A 32 -29.10 9.88 17.60
C VAL A 32 -28.18 10.47 16.54
N HIS A 33 -27.85 9.72 15.49
CA HIS A 33 -27.04 10.23 14.41
C HIS A 33 -27.83 11.33 13.70
N PRO A 34 -27.37 12.61 13.69
CA PRO A 34 -28.06 13.64 12.95
C PRO A 34 -27.98 13.22 11.48
N THR A 35 -29.10 12.78 10.92
CA THR A 35 -29.24 12.71 9.49
C THR A 35 -29.02 14.13 9.02
N SER A 36 -27.99 14.34 8.19
CA SER A 36 -27.61 15.65 7.66
C SER A 36 -28.65 16.14 6.64
N SER A 37 -29.93 16.00 6.96
CA SER A 37 -31.03 16.64 6.26
C SER A 37 -30.78 18.14 6.38
N ALA A 38 -30.36 18.70 5.26
CA ALA A 38 -30.04 20.10 5.10
C ALA A 38 -31.29 20.93 5.38
N THR A 39 -31.55 21.23 6.65
CA THR A 39 -32.48 22.30 7.00
C THR A 39 -31.83 23.59 6.51
N THR A 40 -32.34 24.09 5.39
CA THR A 40 -31.95 25.31 4.70
C THR A 40 -31.98 26.46 5.70
N SER A 41 -30.85 26.72 6.37
CA SER A 41 -30.71 27.81 7.32
C SER A 41 -30.82 29.12 6.56
N THR A 42 -31.88 29.87 6.86
CA THR A 42 -32.09 31.23 6.38
C THR A 42 -31.06 32.17 7.04
N TYR A 43 -30.24 32.78 6.17
CA TYR A 43 -29.37 33.96 6.36
C TYR A 43 -29.17 34.46 7.81
N GLY A 44 -27.97 34.26 8.39
CA GLY A 44 -27.47 35.22 9.39
C GLY A 44 -26.48 34.76 10.46
N SER A 45 -26.35 33.47 10.75
CA SER A 45 -25.38 32.99 11.76
C SER A 45 -24.34 32.10 11.10
N LYS A 46 -23.05 32.43 11.25
CA LYS A 46 -21.95 31.53 10.87
C LYS A 46 -21.91 30.43 11.94
N PRO A 47 -22.37 29.20 11.69
CA PRO A 47 -22.16 28.14 12.65
C PRO A 47 -20.66 27.89 12.73
N CYS A 48 -20.07 28.14 13.89
CA CYS A 48 -18.75 27.61 14.23
C CYS A 48 -18.93 26.10 14.46
N SER A 49 -19.17 25.36 13.37
CA SER A 49 -19.28 23.91 13.41
C SER A 49 -17.88 23.37 13.60
N VAL A 50 -17.48 23.25 14.87
CA VAL A 50 -16.32 22.47 15.27
C VAL A 50 -16.69 21.02 14.99
N GLN A 51 -16.50 20.58 13.74
CA GLN A 51 -16.59 19.16 13.45
C GLN A 51 -15.48 18.47 14.27
N PRO A 52 -15.83 17.50 15.13
CA PRO A 52 -14.84 16.76 15.90
C PRO A 52 -13.79 16.19 14.96
N HIS A 53 -12.53 16.19 15.38
CA HIS A 53 -11.45 15.66 14.56
C HIS A 53 -11.80 14.24 14.11
N LEU A 54 -11.81 14.02 12.80
CA LEU A 54 -12.46 12.86 12.17
C LEU A 54 -11.88 11.48 12.57
N LEU A 55 -10.72 11.43 13.24
CA LEU A 55 -10.09 10.21 13.77
C LEU A 55 -9.96 10.21 15.30
N GLU A 56 -10.61 11.13 16.00
CA GLU A 56 -10.59 11.17 17.46
C GLU A 56 -11.59 10.14 18.03
N VAL A 57 -11.10 9.32 18.97
CA VAL A 57 -11.92 8.34 19.66
C VAL A 57 -12.55 9.03 20.87
N LEU A 58 -13.88 9.17 20.87
CA LEU A 58 -14.58 9.74 22.02
C LEU A 58 -14.33 8.86 23.26
N PRO A 59 -13.95 9.45 24.41
CA PRO A 59 -13.65 8.67 25.61
C PRO A 59 -14.90 8.03 26.22
N PRO A 60 -14.78 7.02 27.09
CA PRO A 60 -15.92 6.38 27.74
C PRO A 60 -16.82 7.37 28.49
N PRO A 61 -18.13 7.08 28.66
CA PRO A 61 -19.06 7.96 29.37
C PRO A 61 -18.58 8.39 30.75
N ASP A 62 -17.95 7.47 31.49
CA ASP A 62 -17.63 7.59 32.92
C ASP A 62 -16.38 8.41 33.23
N THR A 63 -15.50 8.65 32.24
CA THR A 63 -14.21 9.32 32.47
C THR A 63 -14.31 10.84 32.48
N ILE A 64 -15.41 11.43 31.99
CA ILE A 64 -15.57 12.87 31.92
C ILE A 64 -16.41 13.38 33.10
N ARG A 65 -15.75 13.89 34.13
CA ARG A 65 -16.41 14.59 35.25
C ARG A 65 -16.48 16.12 35.12
N SER A 66 -15.92 16.76 34.07
CA SER A 66 -15.61 18.21 34.16
C SER A 66 -15.76 19.11 32.92
N TYR A 67 -16.25 18.68 31.75
CA TYR A 67 -16.39 19.59 30.60
C TYR A 67 -17.83 20.14 30.48
N HIS A 68 -17.98 21.43 30.79
CA HIS A 68 -19.25 22.12 31.10
C HIS A 68 -19.94 22.81 29.90
N VAL A 69 -19.64 22.47 28.64
CA VAL A 69 -20.17 23.22 27.49
C VAL A 69 -20.99 22.32 26.56
N ASP A 70 -22.28 22.64 26.39
CA ASP A 70 -23.24 22.32 25.31
C ASP A 70 -23.14 21.00 24.50
N HIS A 71 -22.62 19.93 25.10
CA HIS A 71 -22.41 18.64 24.44
C HIS A 71 -23.54 17.62 24.64
N ARG A 72 -24.81 18.02 24.87
CA ARG A 72 -25.89 17.03 25.08
C ARG A 72 -26.01 16.02 23.93
N SER A 73 -25.86 16.47 22.68
CA SER A 73 -25.87 15.60 21.48
C SER A 73 -24.64 14.70 21.37
N VAL A 74 -23.45 15.20 21.72
CA VAL A 74 -22.21 14.41 21.71
C VAL A 74 -22.23 13.38 22.84
N ALA A 75 -22.79 13.74 24.00
CA ALA A 75 -22.93 12.85 25.15
C ALA A 75 -23.93 11.71 24.87
N SER A 76 -25.07 12.01 24.23
CA SER A 76 -26.04 10.98 23.82
C SER A 76 -25.45 10.06 22.75
N LEU A 77 -24.76 10.62 21.73
CA LEU A 77 -24.07 9.83 20.70
C LEU A 77 -23.03 8.90 21.33
N ARG A 78 -22.17 9.44 22.20
CA ARG A 78 -21.18 8.67 22.94
C ARG A 78 -21.82 7.53 23.73
N ALA A 79 -22.86 7.80 24.52
CA ALA A 79 -23.57 6.77 25.27
C ALA A 79 -24.13 5.67 24.36
N ALA A 80 -24.71 6.04 23.21
CA ALA A 80 -25.22 5.09 22.23
C ALA A 80 -24.11 4.22 21.61
N LEU A 81 -22.99 4.82 21.20
CA LEU A 81 -21.83 4.10 20.63
C LEU A 81 -21.28 3.05 21.61
N TYR A 82 -21.12 3.45 22.88
CA TYR A 82 -20.61 2.57 23.93
C TYR A 82 -21.63 1.47 24.31
N ALA A 83 -22.93 1.75 24.25
CA ALA A 83 -23.97 0.75 24.47
C ALA A 83 -23.99 -0.34 23.37
N VAL A 84 -23.77 0.04 22.10
CA VAL A 84 -23.61 -0.92 20.99
C VAL A 84 -22.37 -1.78 21.21
N ARG A 85 -21.22 -1.17 21.54
CA ARG A 85 -19.99 -1.89 21.89
C ARG A 85 -20.22 -2.92 23.00
N ASP A 86 -20.89 -2.51 24.08
CA ASP A 86 -21.10 -3.39 25.24
C ASP A 86 -22.04 -4.56 24.92
N SER A 87 -23.08 -4.31 24.11
CA SER A 87 -23.97 -5.36 23.60
C SER A 87 -23.19 -6.35 22.73
N PHE A 88 -22.35 -5.88 21.82
CA PHE A 88 -21.50 -6.75 21.01
C PHE A 88 -20.49 -7.54 21.87
N ARG A 89 -19.81 -6.88 22.81
CA ARG A 89 -18.87 -7.52 23.74
C ARG A 89 -19.55 -8.60 24.58
N GLU A 90 -20.79 -8.38 25.01
CA GLU A 90 -21.58 -9.37 25.73
C GLU A 90 -21.81 -10.63 24.88
N ILE A 91 -22.12 -10.49 23.59
CA ILE A 91 -22.24 -11.61 22.65
C ILE A 91 -20.91 -12.36 22.55
N VAL A 92 -19.80 -11.64 22.37
CA VAL A 92 -18.45 -12.23 22.27
C VAL A 92 -18.10 -13.04 23.53
N VAL A 93 -18.36 -12.48 24.72
CA VAL A 93 -18.07 -13.14 26.00
C VAL A 93 -18.97 -14.37 26.21
N LYS A 94 -20.28 -14.24 25.96
CA LYS A 94 -21.26 -15.32 26.19
C LYS A 94 -21.16 -16.48 25.21
N THR A 95 -20.50 -16.28 24.08
CA THR A 95 -20.26 -17.30 23.05
C THR A 95 -18.88 -17.94 23.16
N LYS A 96 -18.00 -17.43 24.04
CA LYS A 96 -16.65 -17.98 24.21
C LYS A 96 -16.74 -19.40 24.83
N PRO A 97 -16.12 -20.42 24.21
CA PRO A 97 -16.14 -21.79 24.71
C PRO A 97 -15.41 -21.86 26.06
N ALA A 98 -16.03 -22.54 27.02
CA ALA A 98 -15.45 -22.75 28.34
C ALA A 98 -14.22 -23.66 28.22
N GLY A 99 -13.04 -23.12 28.49
CA GLY A 99 -11.78 -23.88 28.54
C GLY A 99 -10.92 -23.84 27.28
N GLU A 100 -11.36 -23.15 26.21
CA GLU A 100 -10.50 -22.92 25.06
C GLU A 100 -9.64 -21.67 25.30
N PHE A 101 -8.52 -21.86 25.99
CA PHE A 101 -7.40 -20.94 25.83
C PHE A 101 -6.90 -21.15 24.40
N ALA A 102 -7.16 -20.18 23.53
CA ALA A 102 -6.82 -20.15 22.11
C ALA A 102 -5.30 -20.12 21.89
N ALA A 103 -4.60 -21.14 22.37
CA ALA A 103 -3.18 -21.32 22.12
C ALA A 103 -3.01 -21.85 20.70
N GLY A 104 -3.00 -20.93 19.73
CA GLY A 104 -2.15 -21.07 18.55
C GLY A 104 -2.79 -21.47 17.21
N ARG A 105 -4.12 -21.47 17.04
CA ARG A 105 -4.70 -21.65 15.70
C ARG A 105 -4.80 -20.32 14.94
N ARG A 106 -3.75 -19.99 14.19
CA ARG A 106 -3.68 -18.81 13.31
C ARG A 106 -4.56 -18.89 12.07
N VAL A 107 -5.03 -20.08 11.68
CA VAL A 107 -5.83 -20.26 10.45
C VAL A 107 -7.19 -20.85 10.83
N PRO A 108 -8.31 -20.15 10.57
CA PRO A 108 -9.66 -20.68 10.79
C PRO A 108 -9.90 -21.90 9.91
N ARG A 109 -10.72 -22.85 10.37
CA ARG A 109 -11.08 -24.00 9.54
C ARG A 109 -11.96 -23.53 8.38
N LEU A 110 -11.96 -24.27 7.27
CA LEU A 110 -12.86 -23.99 6.15
C LEU A 110 -14.33 -23.89 6.59
N ALA A 111 -14.77 -24.76 7.51
CA ALA A 111 -16.14 -24.70 8.03
C ALA A 111 -16.44 -23.44 8.86
N ASP A 112 -15.44 -22.92 9.59
CA ASP A 112 -15.56 -21.65 10.31
C ASP A 112 -15.68 -20.49 9.32
N LEU A 113 -14.87 -20.50 8.25
CA LEU A 113 -14.94 -19.52 7.16
C LEU A 113 -16.31 -19.57 6.46
N CYS A 114 -16.80 -20.75 6.09
CA CYS A 114 -18.12 -20.91 5.49
C CYS A 114 -19.22 -20.38 6.41
N SER A 115 -19.17 -20.69 7.70
CA SER A 115 -20.18 -20.24 8.67
C SER A 115 -20.12 -18.73 8.90
N THR A 116 -18.91 -18.16 8.87
CA THR A 116 -18.69 -16.70 8.91
C THR A 116 -19.33 -16.05 7.69
N ILE A 117 -19.09 -16.57 6.48
CA ILE A 117 -19.69 -16.07 5.24
C ILE A 117 -21.22 -16.16 5.32
N VAL A 118 -21.78 -17.30 5.77
CA VAL A 118 -23.23 -17.44 5.95
C VAL A 118 -23.73 -16.36 6.91
N GLY A 119 -23.07 -16.13 8.05
CA GLY A 119 -23.42 -15.09 9.00
C GLY A 119 -23.38 -13.67 8.43
N GLN A 120 -22.40 -13.35 7.57
CA GLN A 120 -22.32 -12.04 6.89
C GLN A 120 -23.46 -11.82 5.90
N ASN A 121 -24.00 -12.90 5.31
CA ASN A 121 -25.09 -12.85 4.34
C ASN A 121 -26.44 -13.22 4.97
N MET A 122 -26.55 -13.14 6.31
CA MET A 122 -27.85 -13.21 7.00
C MET A 122 -28.55 -11.85 6.85
N GLU A 123 -28.97 -11.57 5.63
CA GLU A 123 -29.79 -10.41 5.31
C GLU A 123 -31.25 -10.71 5.72
N GLY A 124 -31.89 -9.74 6.37
CA GLY A 124 -33.33 -9.55 6.25
C GLY A 124 -33.51 -8.69 5.00
N GLU A 125 -34.51 -8.97 4.16
CA GLU A 125 -34.75 -8.20 2.94
C GLU A 125 -34.78 -6.70 3.28
N GLU A 126 -33.94 -5.91 2.62
CA GLU A 126 -33.81 -4.48 2.91
C GLU A 126 -35.16 -3.77 2.81
N ASP A 127 -35.48 -2.97 3.83
CA ASP A 127 -36.61 -2.04 3.97
C ASP A 127 -37.10 -1.53 2.60
N SER A 128 -38.09 -2.21 2.02
CA SER A 128 -38.86 -1.65 0.93
C SER A 128 -39.62 -0.46 1.51
N PRO A 129 -39.37 0.78 1.06
CA PRO A 129 -39.92 1.95 1.71
C PRO A 129 -41.45 1.99 1.59
N ALA A 130 -42.11 1.73 2.73
CA ALA A 130 -42.97 2.68 3.43
C ALA A 130 -44.51 2.54 3.38
N ASP A 131 -45.12 1.43 2.98
CA ASP A 131 -46.61 1.31 3.07
C ASP A 131 -47.17 -0.09 3.40
N ALA A 132 -46.33 -1.06 3.80
CA ALA A 132 -46.80 -2.39 4.23
C ALA A 132 -46.82 -2.49 5.76
N GLU A 133 -47.79 -3.24 6.29
CA GLU A 133 -48.07 -3.40 7.73
C GLU A 133 -46.83 -3.84 8.54
N GLU A 134 -46.12 -2.87 9.16
CA GLU A 134 -44.82 -3.00 9.84
C GLU A 134 -44.75 -4.15 10.87
N ASP A 135 -45.87 -4.48 11.52
CA ASP A 135 -45.89 -5.52 12.55
C ASP A 135 -45.86 -6.96 12.00
N SER A 136 -46.15 -7.17 10.71
CA SER A 136 -46.20 -8.54 10.13
C SER A 136 -44.87 -9.00 9.51
N GLU A 137 -44.06 -8.07 9.01
CA GLU A 137 -42.83 -8.37 8.27
C GLU A 137 -41.64 -8.70 9.20
N GLU A 138 -41.50 -7.99 10.33
CA GLU A 138 -40.39 -8.21 11.29
C GLU A 138 -40.41 -9.65 11.88
N PHE A 139 -41.61 -10.20 12.11
CA PHE A 139 -41.75 -11.57 12.59
C PHE A 139 -41.32 -12.61 11.55
N SER A 140 -41.63 -12.37 10.27
CA SER A 140 -41.28 -13.27 9.16
C SER A 140 -39.76 -13.32 8.95
N GLU A 141 -39.08 -12.16 8.98
CA GLU A 141 -37.63 -12.09 8.85
C GLU A 141 -36.91 -12.82 9.98
N MET A 142 -37.35 -12.61 11.22
CA MET A 142 -36.75 -13.29 12.37
C MET A 142 -36.88 -14.81 12.24
N GLU A 143 -38.04 -15.31 11.78
CA GLU A 143 -38.26 -16.74 11.57
C GLU A 143 -37.32 -17.30 10.48
N ASN A 144 -37.09 -16.55 9.41
CA ASN A 144 -36.15 -16.92 8.35
C ASN A 144 -34.70 -16.99 8.86
N ILE A 145 -34.28 -16.01 9.65
CA ILE A 145 -32.95 -16.00 10.28
C ILE A 145 -32.79 -17.18 11.24
N GLU A 146 -33.82 -17.52 12.02
CA GLU A 146 -33.80 -18.68 12.91
C GLU A 146 -33.65 -19.99 12.11
N LYS A 147 -34.39 -20.16 11.02
CA LYS A 147 -34.25 -21.31 10.10
C LYS A 147 -32.83 -21.42 9.54
N LEU A 148 -32.20 -20.31 9.17
CA LEU A 148 -30.80 -20.32 8.71
C LEU A 148 -29.83 -20.80 9.81
N TYR A 149 -30.02 -20.36 11.06
CA TYR A 149 -29.22 -20.86 12.18
C TYR A 149 -29.48 -22.34 12.52
N GLU A 150 -30.68 -22.85 12.29
CA GLU A 150 -30.99 -24.28 12.47
C GLU A 150 -30.18 -25.15 11.51
N ILE A 151 -30.00 -24.70 10.27
CA ILE A 151 -29.21 -25.39 9.24
C ILE A 151 -27.71 -25.40 9.57
N ILE A 152 -27.20 -24.37 10.25
CA ILE A 152 -25.78 -24.30 10.63
C ILE A 152 -25.50 -25.29 11.78
N PRO A 153 -24.51 -26.19 11.65
CA PRO A 153 -24.13 -27.10 12.73
C PRO A 153 -23.75 -26.34 14.00
N VAL A 154 -24.19 -26.85 15.16
CA VAL A 154 -24.10 -26.16 16.47
C VAL A 154 -22.67 -25.65 16.76
N GLN A 155 -21.65 -26.45 16.42
CA GLN A 155 -20.24 -26.12 16.63
C GLN A 155 -19.76 -24.88 15.84
N TYR A 156 -20.44 -24.49 14.77
CA TYR A 156 -20.06 -23.35 13.93
C TYR A 156 -21.00 -22.15 14.05
N ARG A 157 -22.11 -22.28 14.81
CA ARG A 157 -23.08 -21.19 15.03
C ARG A 157 -22.44 -19.96 15.69
N ARG A 158 -21.38 -20.15 16.48
CA ARG A 158 -20.62 -19.04 17.08
C ARG A 158 -20.04 -18.12 16.01
N SER A 159 -19.33 -18.67 15.03
CA SER A 159 -18.67 -17.89 13.98
C SER A 159 -19.70 -17.17 13.12
N ALA A 160 -20.82 -17.84 12.78
CA ALA A 160 -21.93 -17.21 12.09
C ALA A 160 -22.58 -16.08 12.90
N LEU A 161 -22.79 -16.28 14.21
CA LEU A 161 -23.34 -15.28 15.11
C LEU A 161 -22.46 -14.03 15.22
N LEU A 162 -21.15 -14.20 15.39
CA LEU A 162 -20.23 -13.07 15.51
C LEU A 162 -20.18 -12.24 14.22
N ALA A 163 -20.11 -12.91 13.07
CA ALA A 163 -20.13 -12.28 11.78
C ALA A 163 -21.45 -11.52 11.52
N HIS A 164 -22.60 -12.15 11.79
CA HIS A 164 -23.92 -11.52 11.67
C HIS A 164 -24.10 -10.35 12.65
N SER A 165 -23.63 -10.49 13.89
CA SER A 165 -23.70 -9.41 14.88
C SER A 165 -22.90 -8.19 14.43
N LEU A 166 -21.71 -8.40 13.87
CA LEU A 166 -20.92 -7.31 13.31
C LEU A 166 -21.61 -6.69 12.09
N ASP A 167 -22.15 -7.51 11.20
CA ASP A 167 -22.89 -7.05 10.03
C ASP A 167 -24.07 -6.13 10.41
N ILE A 168 -24.89 -6.53 11.39
CA ILE A 168 -25.97 -5.70 11.94
C ILE A 168 -25.45 -4.32 12.38
N ILE A 169 -24.29 -4.26 13.04
CA ILE A 169 -23.72 -2.97 13.49
C ILE A 169 -23.24 -2.12 12.30
N LEU A 170 -22.68 -2.77 11.29
CA LEU A 170 -22.11 -2.12 10.12
C LEU A 170 -23.18 -1.64 9.11
N ARG A 171 -24.43 -2.08 9.18
CA ARG A 171 -25.51 -1.51 8.35
C ARG A 171 -25.81 -0.03 8.63
N PHE A 172 -25.42 0.46 9.82
CA PHE A 172 -25.63 1.86 10.21
C PHE A 172 -24.44 2.76 9.81
N PRO A 173 -24.66 4.08 9.61
CA PRO A 173 -23.60 5.02 9.30
C PRO A 173 -22.41 4.89 10.25
N HIS A 174 -21.24 4.61 9.68
CA HIS A 174 -20.06 4.27 10.45
C HIS A 174 -19.46 5.49 11.13
N HIS A 175 -19.65 5.61 12.44
CA HIS A 175 -18.88 6.55 13.24
C HIS A 175 -17.49 5.96 13.53
N PHE A 176 -16.42 6.74 13.30
CA PHE A 176 -15.03 6.28 13.48
C PHE A 176 -14.77 5.70 14.88
N THR A 177 -15.27 6.37 15.92
CA THR A 177 -15.18 5.88 17.31
C THR A 177 -15.79 4.48 17.48
N LEU A 178 -16.94 4.19 16.86
CA LEU A 178 -17.57 2.87 16.96
C LEU A 178 -16.66 1.78 16.37
N LEU A 179 -16.14 2.03 15.16
CA LEU A 179 -15.23 1.10 14.51
C LEU A 179 -13.99 0.86 15.37
N SER A 180 -13.41 1.90 15.97
CA SER A 180 -12.21 1.77 16.81
C SER A 180 -12.48 0.98 18.08
N ILE A 181 -13.60 1.22 18.78
CA ILE A 181 -13.90 0.50 20.03
C ILE A 181 -14.31 -0.95 19.76
N LEU A 182 -14.99 -1.23 18.65
CA LEU A 182 -15.29 -2.60 18.22
C LEU A 182 -14.02 -3.33 17.82
N PHE A 183 -13.10 -2.64 17.12
CA PHE A 183 -11.81 -3.22 16.73
C PHE A 183 -11.00 -3.61 17.97
N ASP A 184 -10.96 -2.76 19.01
CA ASP A 184 -10.31 -3.10 20.27
C ASP A 184 -10.97 -4.32 20.95
N VAL A 185 -12.30 -4.47 20.89
CA VAL A 185 -13.00 -5.67 21.39
C VAL A 185 -12.61 -6.91 20.57
N CYS A 186 -12.58 -6.82 19.25
CA CYS A 186 -12.21 -7.94 18.38
C CYS A 186 -10.76 -8.39 18.62
N LEU A 187 -9.82 -7.46 18.77
CA LEU A 187 -8.42 -7.77 19.10
C LEU A 187 -8.30 -8.41 20.49
N GLN A 188 -9.00 -7.89 21.50
CA GLN A 188 -8.97 -8.43 22.88
C GLN A 188 -9.50 -9.87 22.98
N HIS A 189 -10.38 -10.26 22.06
CA HIS A 189 -11.04 -11.55 22.04
C HIS A 189 -10.55 -12.48 20.91
N ASP A 190 -9.45 -12.10 20.21
CA ASP A 190 -8.84 -12.86 19.11
C ASP A 190 -9.82 -13.19 17.97
N LEU A 191 -10.66 -12.20 17.62
CA LEU A 191 -11.64 -12.30 16.53
C LEU A 191 -10.98 -11.83 15.23
N TYR A 192 -10.14 -12.68 14.64
CA TYR A 192 -9.29 -12.31 13.51
C TYR A 192 -10.07 -11.80 12.28
N HIS A 193 -11.16 -12.48 11.90
CA HIS A 193 -11.95 -12.10 10.71
C HIS A 193 -12.67 -10.77 10.90
N GLU A 194 -13.32 -10.59 12.05
CA GLU A 194 -13.99 -9.35 12.42
C GLU A 194 -12.98 -8.20 12.54
N SER A 195 -11.80 -8.47 13.09
CA SER A 195 -10.70 -7.49 13.15
C SER A 195 -10.22 -7.10 11.76
N CYS A 196 -10.17 -8.03 10.80
CA CYS A 196 -9.84 -7.75 9.40
C CYS A 196 -10.86 -6.79 8.76
N VAL A 197 -12.16 -7.06 8.92
CA VAL A 197 -13.25 -6.22 8.39
C VAL A 197 -13.17 -4.82 8.99
N LEU A 198 -13.06 -4.72 10.32
CA LEU A 198 -12.99 -3.44 11.02
C LEU A 198 -11.71 -2.67 10.70
N LEU A 199 -10.57 -3.33 10.52
CA LEU A 199 -9.32 -2.69 10.09
C LEU A 199 -9.49 -2.07 8.70
N HIS A 200 -10.06 -2.80 7.75
CA HIS A 200 -10.31 -2.29 6.40
C HIS A 200 -11.24 -1.06 6.46
N LEU A 201 -12.33 -1.10 7.22
CA LEU A 201 -13.24 0.03 7.40
C LEU A 201 -12.60 1.23 8.09
N LEU A 202 -11.76 1.01 9.12
CA LEU A 202 -11.01 2.06 9.80
C LEU A 202 -10.02 2.76 8.88
N LEU A 203 -9.29 1.98 8.07
CA LEU A 203 -8.38 2.52 7.07
C LEU A 203 -9.16 3.28 6.00
N ARG A 204 -10.28 2.73 5.52
CA ARG A 204 -11.15 3.37 4.54
C ARG A 204 -11.69 4.70 5.06
N ALA A 205 -12.19 4.74 6.30
CA ALA A 205 -12.64 5.95 6.95
C ALA A 205 -11.51 6.99 7.09
N ALA A 206 -10.28 6.55 7.36
CA ALA A 206 -9.13 7.44 7.48
C ALA A 206 -8.72 8.10 6.15
N VAL A 207 -8.89 7.40 5.02
CA VAL A 207 -8.56 7.92 3.69
C VAL A 207 -9.71 8.62 2.98
N SER A 208 -10.95 8.37 3.42
CA SER A 208 -12.17 8.95 2.85
C SER A 208 -12.43 10.33 3.43
N SER A 209 -12.83 11.29 2.60
CA SER A 209 -13.35 12.58 3.08
C SER A 209 -14.87 12.52 3.07
N ALA A 210 -15.47 12.75 4.24
CA ALA A 210 -16.92 12.66 4.44
C ALA A 210 -17.71 13.78 3.74
N SER A 211 -17.05 14.84 3.27
CA SER A 211 -17.72 15.96 2.60
C SER A 211 -16.78 16.55 1.55
N GLY A 212 -17.30 16.79 0.34
CA GLY A 212 -16.53 17.10 -0.88
C GLY A 212 -15.56 18.29 -0.85
N ALA A 213 -15.41 18.99 0.27
CA ALA A 213 -14.47 20.09 0.48
C ALA A 213 -13.45 19.84 1.62
N GLY A 214 -13.54 18.74 2.38
CA GLY A 214 -12.68 18.47 3.53
C GLY A 214 -11.36 17.79 3.18
N SER A 215 -10.27 18.21 3.85
CA SER A 215 -8.99 17.50 3.84
C SER A 215 -9.15 16.07 4.32
N VAL A 216 -8.38 15.14 3.74
CA VAL A 216 -8.41 13.74 4.15
C VAL A 216 -8.00 13.60 5.63
N PRO A 217 -8.76 12.89 6.49
CA PRO A 217 -8.48 12.78 7.92
C PRO A 217 -7.06 12.32 8.25
N LEU A 218 -6.54 11.35 7.49
CA LEU A 218 -5.19 10.82 7.63
C LEU A 218 -4.09 11.87 7.39
N CYS A 219 -4.38 12.90 6.58
CA CYS A 219 -3.42 13.95 6.26
C CYS A 219 -3.30 15.01 7.37
N HIS A 220 -4.20 15.01 8.35
CA HIS A 220 -4.15 15.97 9.44
C HIS A 220 -2.89 15.77 10.32
N PRO A 221 -2.17 16.84 10.72
CA PRO A 221 -0.91 16.72 11.44
C PRO A 221 -1.01 16.00 12.80
N ALA A 222 -2.16 16.12 13.48
CA ALA A 222 -2.43 15.39 14.72
C ALA A 222 -2.42 13.87 14.53
N ASN A 223 -2.72 13.39 13.32
CA ASN A 223 -2.84 11.97 12.98
C ASN A 223 -1.53 11.39 12.41
N SER A 224 -0.40 12.09 12.57
CA SER A 224 0.87 11.65 11.97
C SER A 224 1.40 10.31 12.50
N ASN A 225 0.91 9.82 13.64
CA ASN A 225 1.27 8.50 14.19
C ASN A 225 0.17 7.45 14.01
N TYR A 226 -0.98 7.81 13.42
CA TYR A 226 -2.18 6.97 13.40
C TYR A 226 -1.92 5.56 12.83
N LEU A 227 -1.30 5.46 11.65
CA LEU A 227 -0.99 4.16 11.02
C LEU A 227 0.00 3.32 11.86
N LEU A 228 0.95 3.97 12.53
CA LEU A 228 1.90 3.29 13.40
C LEU A 228 1.19 2.72 14.62
N ASP A 229 0.32 3.50 15.25
CA ASP A 229 -0.41 3.08 16.45
C ASP A 229 -1.41 1.97 16.11
N LEU A 230 -2.11 2.08 14.97
CA LEU A 230 -3.01 1.04 14.48
C LEU A 230 -2.27 -0.26 14.15
N CYS A 231 -1.11 -0.17 13.48
CA CYS A 231 -0.26 -1.33 13.19
C CYS A 231 0.34 -1.95 14.46
N ARG A 232 0.71 -1.15 15.47
CA ARG A 232 1.15 -1.66 16.78
C ARG A 232 0.03 -2.39 17.51
N LYS A 233 -1.19 -1.87 17.49
CA LYS A 233 -2.37 -2.57 18.04
C LYS A 233 -2.60 -3.90 17.35
N TRP A 234 -2.56 -3.92 16.01
CA TRP A 234 -2.69 -5.12 15.20
C TRP A 234 -1.63 -6.18 15.56
N ARG A 235 -0.35 -5.78 15.60
CA ARG A 235 0.76 -6.66 15.97
C ARG A 235 0.70 -7.11 17.43
N GLY A 236 0.19 -6.27 18.33
CA GLY A 236 0.01 -6.60 19.74
C GLY A 236 -1.02 -7.71 19.99
N ALA A 237 -1.89 -7.99 19.00
CA ALA A 237 -2.79 -9.14 18.98
C ALA A 237 -2.20 -10.34 18.20
N ASP A 238 -0.87 -10.38 18.00
CA ASP A 238 -0.16 -11.43 17.25
C ASP A 238 -0.62 -11.63 15.80
N HIS A 239 -1.25 -10.63 15.19
CA HIS A 239 -1.69 -10.69 13.80
C HIS A 239 -0.56 -10.33 12.81
N PRO A 240 -0.52 -10.95 11.62
CA PRO A 240 0.56 -10.75 10.65
C PRO A 240 0.55 -9.33 10.06
N THR A 241 1.73 -8.69 10.03
CA THR A 241 1.93 -7.36 9.44
C THR A 241 1.57 -7.30 7.96
N SER A 242 1.85 -8.38 7.21
CA SER A 242 1.54 -8.46 5.79
C SER A 242 0.04 -8.26 5.48
N VAL A 243 -0.85 -8.67 6.38
CA VAL A 243 -2.30 -8.49 6.21
C VAL A 243 -2.70 -7.04 6.42
N PHE A 244 -2.12 -6.36 7.43
CA PHE A 244 -2.31 -4.92 7.62
C PHE A 244 -1.87 -4.13 6.40
N ILE A 245 -0.68 -4.47 5.87
CA ILE A 245 -0.10 -3.83 4.68
C ILE A 245 -0.99 -4.04 3.47
N ARG A 246 -1.46 -5.28 3.24
CA ARG A 246 -2.38 -5.59 2.15
C ARG A 246 -3.65 -4.76 2.25
N MET A 247 -4.27 -4.67 3.43
CA MET A 247 -5.48 -3.85 3.62
C MET A 247 -5.22 -2.35 3.39
N LEU A 248 -4.10 -1.83 3.89
CA LEU A 248 -3.70 -0.44 3.67
C LEU A 248 -3.50 -0.18 2.17
N SER A 249 -2.79 -1.05 1.46
CA SER A 249 -2.59 -0.96 0.02
C SER A 249 -3.91 -0.99 -0.74
N THR A 250 -4.80 -1.95 -0.44
CA THR A 250 -6.13 -2.05 -1.04
C THR A 250 -6.91 -0.75 -0.87
N VAL A 251 -6.95 -0.20 0.34
CA VAL A 251 -7.67 1.04 0.65
C VAL A 251 -7.05 2.26 -0.05
N LEU A 252 -5.72 2.35 -0.12
CA LEU A 252 -5.02 3.44 -0.83
C LEU A 252 -5.27 3.38 -2.34
N VAL A 253 -5.40 2.18 -2.90
CA VAL A 253 -5.74 1.95 -4.31
C VAL A 253 -7.19 2.34 -4.60
N GLU A 254 -8.13 1.97 -3.72
CA GLU A 254 -9.55 2.33 -3.83
C GLU A 254 -9.80 3.84 -3.72
N ALA A 255 -8.97 4.55 -2.95
CA ALA A 255 -9.09 6.00 -2.74
C ALA A 255 -7.85 6.76 -3.28
N PRO A 256 -7.65 6.85 -4.61
CA PRO A 256 -6.44 7.44 -5.21
C PRO A 256 -6.46 8.98 -5.12
N ARG A 257 -6.21 9.50 -3.92
CA ARG A 257 -6.04 10.93 -3.64
C ARG A 257 -4.55 11.26 -3.57
N SER A 258 -4.10 12.27 -4.32
CA SER A 258 -2.69 12.68 -4.36
C SER A 258 -2.16 13.09 -2.98
N GLU A 259 -3.00 13.71 -2.15
CA GLU A 259 -2.66 14.17 -0.80
C GLU A 259 -2.21 13.03 0.14
N LEU A 260 -2.76 11.82 -0.03
CA LEU A 260 -2.47 10.67 0.82
C LEU A 260 -1.01 10.24 0.71
N TRP A 261 -0.48 10.24 -0.51
CA TRP A 261 0.88 9.79 -0.80
C TRP A 261 1.94 10.72 -0.23
N GLY A 262 1.62 12.01 -0.11
CA GLY A 262 2.48 13.01 0.53
C GLY A 262 2.24 13.17 2.04
N CYS A 263 1.31 12.42 2.64
CA CYS A 263 0.93 12.66 4.02
C CYS A 263 1.99 12.21 5.03
N LYS A 264 2.14 12.97 6.12
CA LYS A 264 3.15 12.71 7.17
C LYS A 264 2.94 11.37 7.86
N ALA A 265 1.68 10.91 7.98
CA ALA A 265 1.34 9.62 8.57
C ALA A 265 1.87 8.45 7.75
N LEU A 266 1.63 8.46 6.44
CA LEU A 266 2.12 7.43 5.52
C LEU A 266 3.65 7.46 5.43
N ALA A 267 4.27 8.65 5.31
CA ALA A 267 5.73 8.77 5.25
C ALA A 267 6.43 8.26 6.53
N LYS A 268 5.85 8.49 7.71
CA LYS A 268 6.34 7.91 8.97
C LYS A 268 6.16 6.39 9.00
N PHE A 269 5.00 5.92 8.56
CA PHE A 269 4.69 4.49 8.51
C PHE A 269 5.63 3.73 7.59
N THR A 270 5.85 4.20 6.36
CA THR A 270 6.76 3.52 5.40
C THR A 270 8.21 3.57 5.86
N ARG A 271 8.65 4.62 6.57
CA ARG A 271 9.98 4.68 7.19
C ARG A 271 10.16 3.67 8.32
N GLU A 272 9.14 3.47 9.14
CA GLU A 272 9.15 2.42 10.17
C GLU A 272 9.13 1.02 9.55
N LEU A 273 8.30 0.84 8.52
CA LEU A 273 8.21 -0.43 7.81
C LEU A 273 9.55 -0.78 7.16
N HIS A 274 10.20 0.22 6.57
CA HIS A 274 11.54 0.09 6.02
C HIS A 274 12.57 -0.40 7.05
N SER A 275 12.51 0.07 8.30
CA SER A 275 13.46 -0.33 9.33
C SER A 275 13.15 -1.68 9.98
N GLN A 276 11.89 -2.11 10.01
CA GLN A 276 11.45 -3.31 10.72
C GLN A 276 11.16 -4.51 9.81
N ASP A 277 10.54 -4.26 8.67
CA ASP A 277 10.02 -5.28 7.76
C ASP A 277 10.03 -4.75 6.33
N PHE A 278 11.24 -4.69 5.76
CA PHE A 278 11.44 -4.21 4.40
C PHE A 278 10.68 -5.05 3.37
N GLN A 279 10.48 -6.35 3.63
CA GLN A 279 9.72 -7.24 2.76
C GLN A 279 8.30 -6.70 2.55
N SER A 280 7.61 -6.40 3.65
CA SER A 280 6.28 -5.82 3.61
C SER A 280 6.23 -4.48 2.85
N LEU A 281 7.30 -3.69 2.87
CA LEU A 281 7.39 -2.45 2.07
C LEU A 281 7.43 -2.75 0.56
N ILE A 282 8.15 -3.80 0.15
CA ILE A 282 8.18 -4.24 -1.25
C ILE A 282 6.85 -4.80 -1.69
N ASP A 283 6.16 -5.55 -0.83
CA ASP A 283 4.82 -6.07 -1.12
C ASP A 283 3.82 -4.92 -1.29
N MET A 284 3.93 -3.88 -0.45
CA MET A 284 3.15 -2.64 -0.58
C MET A 284 3.44 -1.93 -1.92
N ALA A 285 4.72 -1.73 -2.24
CA ALA A 285 5.15 -1.10 -3.49
C ALA A 285 4.69 -1.89 -4.71
N SER A 286 4.78 -3.22 -4.66
CA SER A 286 4.30 -4.15 -5.69
C SER A 286 2.82 -3.99 -5.97
N GLN A 287 1.99 -3.97 -4.91
CA GLN A 287 0.54 -3.81 -5.04
C GLN A 287 0.18 -2.45 -5.68
N ILE A 288 0.85 -1.38 -5.26
CA ILE A 288 0.67 -0.04 -5.86
C ILE A 288 1.03 -0.04 -7.35
N VAL A 289 2.15 -0.67 -7.72
CA VAL A 289 2.59 -0.80 -9.12
C VAL A 289 1.56 -1.57 -9.96
N SER A 290 1.03 -2.68 -9.44
CA SER A 290 -0.02 -3.46 -10.12
C SER A 290 -1.28 -2.62 -10.33
N SER A 291 -1.76 -1.93 -9.31
CA SER A 291 -2.96 -1.10 -9.43
C SER A 291 -2.78 0.09 -10.38
N LEU A 292 -1.56 0.64 -10.49
CA LEU A 292 -1.22 1.66 -11.48
C LEU A 292 -1.25 1.13 -12.93
N ALA A 293 -1.11 -0.17 -13.14
CA ALA A 293 -1.30 -0.82 -14.44
C ALA A 293 -2.79 -0.89 -14.79
N ASP A 294 -3.63 -1.29 -13.84
CA ASP A 294 -5.08 -1.44 -14.05
C ASP A 294 -5.75 -0.10 -14.44
N VAL A 295 -5.32 0.99 -13.79
CA VAL A 295 -5.79 2.35 -14.12
C VAL A 295 -5.43 2.76 -15.55
N GLN A 296 -4.31 2.29 -16.11
CA GLN A 296 -3.92 2.62 -17.49
C GLN A 296 -4.80 1.92 -18.53
N VAL A 297 -5.24 0.69 -18.25
CA VAL A 297 -6.10 -0.09 -19.17
C VAL A 297 -7.50 0.51 -19.27
N GLN A 298 -7.99 1.11 -18.18
CA GLN A 298 -9.35 1.65 -18.09
C GLN A 298 -9.53 3.08 -18.62
N GLU A 299 -8.50 3.71 -19.23
CA GLU A 299 -8.63 5.01 -19.93
C GLU A 299 -8.77 4.86 -21.47
N PRO A 300 -9.87 4.31 -22.03
CA PRO A 300 -10.11 4.40 -23.47
C PRO A 300 -10.62 5.82 -23.82
N GLN A 301 -9.76 6.61 -24.47
CA GLN A 301 -10.07 7.78 -25.32
C GLN A 301 -11.16 8.77 -24.85
N ARG A 302 -11.38 8.95 -23.54
CA ARG A 302 -12.37 9.92 -23.04
C ARG A 302 -11.73 11.30 -22.93
N SER A 303 -12.17 12.19 -23.83
CA SER A 303 -12.01 13.64 -23.91
C SER A 303 -10.72 14.30 -23.34
N PRO A 304 -10.03 15.14 -24.14
CA PRO A 304 -8.71 15.70 -23.81
C PRO A 304 -8.64 16.54 -22.52
N THR A 305 -9.76 16.99 -21.98
CA THR A 305 -9.83 17.83 -20.78
C THR A 305 -9.62 17.09 -19.46
N LYS A 306 -9.84 15.77 -19.37
CA LYS A 306 -9.64 15.02 -18.11
C LYS A 306 -8.20 14.53 -17.89
N HIS A 307 -7.39 14.42 -18.94
CA HIS A 307 -6.02 13.86 -18.87
C HIS A 307 -5.06 14.62 -17.95
N ARG A 308 -5.24 15.94 -17.74
CA ARG A 308 -4.29 16.74 -16.94
C ARG A 308 -4.29 16.37 -15.45
N THR A 309 -5.41 15.88 -14.92
CA THR A 309 -5.53 15.53 -13.49
C THR A 309 -4.98 14.14 -13.16
N VAL A 310 -4.95 13.23 -14.14
CA VAL A 310 -4.48 11.85 -13.94
C VAL A 310 -2.95 11.77 -14.00
N GLY A 311 -2.33 12.52 -14.92
CA GLY A 311 -0.87 12.57 -15.04
C GLY A 311 -0.15 13.04 -13.78
N THR A 312 -0.73 14.00 -13.06
CA THR A 312 -0.17 14.55 -11.80
C THR A 312 -0.27 13.58 -10.63
N LYS A 313 -1.31 12.72 -10.58
CA LYS A 313 -1.42 11.67 -9.56
C LYS A 313 -0.36 10.59 -9.75
N LYS A 314 -0.17 10.17 -11.00
CA LYS A 314 0.83 9.15 -11.37
C LYS A 314 2.23 9.61 -11.01
N SER A 315 2.62 10.84 -11.37
CA SER A 315 3.96 11.34 -11.09
C SER A 315 4.27 11.36 -9.59
N LEU A 316 3.34 11.85 -8.76
CA LEU A 316 3.53 11.94 -7.31
C LEU A 316 3.67 10.56 -6.66
N LEU A 317 2.90 9.58 -7.16
CA LEU A 317 3.03 8.18 -6.76
C LEU A 317 4.40 7.60 -7.10
N MET A 318 4.90 7.85 -8.31
CA MET A 318 6.23 7.38 -8.72
C MET A 318 7.34 8.05 -7.90
N ASP A 319 7.21 9.34 -7.60
CA ASP A 319 8.19 10.06 -6.80
C ASP A 319 8.23 9.53 -5.36
N GLN A 320 7.08 9.19 -4.77
CA GLN A 320 7.02 8.57 -3.44
C GLN A 320 7.60 7.15 -3.44
N LEU A 321 7.27 6.35 -4.45
CA LEU A 321 7.84 5.02 -4.60
C LEU A 321 9.38 5.11 -4.73
N ASN A 322 9.88 6.04 -5.54
CA ASN A 322 11.30 6.32 -5.65
C ASN A 322 11.92 6.70 -4.28
N VAL A 323 11.26 7.57 -3.51
CA VAL A 323 11.70 7.92 -2.15
C VAL A 323 11.77 6.69 -1.24
N TRP A 324 10.76 5.82 -1.27
CA TRP A 324 10.72 4.60 -0.43
C TRP A 324 11.84 3.62 -0.78
N LEU A 325 12.09 3.38 -2.06
CA LEU A 325 13.14 2.48 -2.54
C LEU A 325 14.55 3.04 -2.26
N ASN A 326 14.70 4.37 -2.22
CA ASN A 326 15.98 5.03 -1.96
C ASN A 326 16.39 5.07 -0.48
N TYR A 327 15.49 4.82 0.47
CA TYR A 327 15.82 4.82 1.90
C TYR A 327 16.72 3.64 2.33
N SER A 328 16.85 2.59 1.51
CA SER A 328 17.51 1.37 1.93
C SER A 328 19.01 1.48 1.98
N SER A 329 19.59 1.31 3.17
CA SER A 329 21.04 1.18 3.36
C SER A 329 21.55 -0.17 2.86
N SER A 330 20.73 -1.22 2.91
CA SER A 330 21.06 -2.56 2.41
C SER A 330 20.27 -2.90 1.14
N PHE A 331 20.67 -3.97 0.46
CA PHE A 331 19.80 -4.58 -0.53
C PHE A 331 18.91 -5.64 0.13
N PRO A 332 17.65 -5.76 -0.30
CA PRO A 332 16.69 -6.72 0.28
C PRO A 332 16.92 -8.15 -0.22
N PRO A 333 16.18 -9.16 0.31
CA PRO A 333 16.18 -10.51 -0.23
C PRO A 333 15.83 -10.53 -1.73
N ALA A 334 16.53 -11.36 -2.50
CA ALA A 334 16.43 -11.36 -3.95
C ALA A 334 15.00 -11.65 -4.45
N ASP A 335 14.35 -12.69 -3.91
CA ASP A 335 13.07 -13.22 -4.44
C ASP A 335 11.99 -12.15 -4.57
N SER A 336 11.83 -11.32 -3.55
CA SER A 336 10.79 -10.31 -3.46
C SER A 336 11.02 -9.13 -4.39
N ILE A 337 12.28 -8.79 -4.61
CA ILE A 337 12.66 -7.72 -5.52
C ILE A 337 12.51 -8.20 -6.95
N LEU A 338 12.84 -9.46 -7.21
CA LEU A 338 12.64 -10.06 -8.52
C LEU A 338 11.15 -10.04 -8.90
N GLU A 339 10.28 -10.41 -7.96
CA GLU A 339 8.82 -10.33 -8.14
C GLU A 339 8.35 -8.87 -8.34
N PHE A 340 8.90 -7.92 -7.58
CA PHE A 340 8.62 -6.49 -7.75
C PHE A 340 9.09 -5.95 -9.12
N LEU A 341 10.31 -6.29 -9.55
CA LEU A 341 10.86 -5.88 -10.84
C LEU A 341 10.05 -6.46 -12.00
N GLU A 342 9.58 -7.70 -11.86
CA GLU A 342 8.69 -8.32 -12.82
C GLU A 342 7.35 -7.56 -12.91
N ARG A 343 6.75 -7.17 -11.78
CA ARG A 343 5.55 -6.32 -11.77
C ARG A 343 5.81 -4.95 -12.39
N CYS A 344 6.97 -4.34 -12.14
CA CYS A 344 7.38 -3.07 -12.79
C CYS A 344 7.53 -3.20 -14.31
N TYR A 345 7.97 -4.37 -14.79
CA TYR A 345 8.04 -4.68 -16.21
C TYR A 345 6.64 -4.84 -16.81
N GLN A 346 5.81 -5.72 -16.23
CA GLN A 346 4.46 -6.02 -16.70
C GLN A 346 3.55 -4.79 -16.72
N SER A 347 3.68 -3.91 -15.73
CA SER A 347 2.91 -2.65 -15.63
C SER A 347 3.41 -1.52 -16.54
N GLY A 348 4.57 -1.69 -17.19
CA GLY A 348 5.20 -0.64 -18.00
C GLY A 348 5.60 0.60 -17.20
N VAL A 349 5.68 0.50 -15.87
CA VAL A 349 5.96 1.65 -14.99
C VAL A 349 7.32 2.28 -15.31
N HIS A 350 8.33 1.47 -15.59
CA HIS A 350 9.66 1.95 -15.98
C HIS A 350 9.67 2.84 -17.24
N ARG A 351 8.74 2.66 -18.18
CA ARG A 351 8.64 3.47 -19.41
C ARG A 351 7.85 4.76 -19.23
N ASN A 352 6.88 4.72 -18.32
CA ASN A 352 5.88 5.77 -18.14
C ASN A 352 6.06 6.57 -16.85
N SER A 353 7.19 6.44 -16.17
CA SER A 353 7.48 7.07 -14.87
C SER A 353 8.48 8.22 -14.98
N SER A 354 8.76 8.88 -13.85
CA SER A 354 9.84 9.86 -13.78
C SER A 354 11.20 9.17 -14.00
N GLU A 355 12.15 9.89 -14.60
CA GLU A 355 13.52 9.39 -14.82
C GLU A 355 14.15 8.84 -13.53
N SER A 356 13.78 9.41 -12.38
CA SER A 356 14.25 8.96 -11.06
C SER A 356 13.82 7.54 -10.71
N LEU A 357 12.57 7.16 -11.03
CA LEU A 357 12.08 5.81 -10.74
C LEU A 357 12.69 4.79 -11.71
N ALA A 358 12.76 5.12 -13.00
CA ALA A 358 13.42 4.26 -13.98
C ALA A 358 14.90 4.00 -13.60
N ALA A 359 15.59 5.03 -13.11
CA ALA A 359 16.95 4.91 -12.58
C ALA A 359 17.04 3.97 -11.37
N THR A 360 16.12 4.08 -10.42
CA THR A 360 16.07 3.19 -9.24
C THR A 360 15.78 1.74 -9.63
N VAL A 361 14.84 1.52 -10.54
CA VAL A 361 14.53 0.19 -11.09
C VAL A 361 15.74 -0.39 -11.82
N ALA A 362 16.45 0.40 -12.63
CA ALA A 362 17.70 -0.01 -13.28
C ALA A 362 18.79 -0.36 -12.27
N CYS A 363 18.96 0.44 -11.21
CA CYS A 363 19.92 0.16 -10.15
C CYS A 363 19.66 -1.19 -9.48
N TRP A 364 18.39 -1.49 -9.18
CA TRP A 364 18.00 -2.72 -8.52
C TRP A 364 18.14 -3.92 -9.45
N ALA A 365 17.63 -3.83 -10.68
CA ALA A 365 17.80 -4.87 -11.69
C ALA A 365 19.28 -5.19 -11.94
N THR A 366 20.15 -4.18 -11.98
CA THR A 366 21.60 -4.37 -12.13
C THR A 366 22.28 -4.94 -10.90
N HIS A 367 21.79 -4.63 -9.69
CA HIS A 367 22.31 -5.26 -8.48
C HIS A 367 22.05 -6.77 -8.44
N PHE A 368 20.88 -7.23 -8.93
CA PHE A 368 20.51 -8.65 -8.93
C PHE A 368 20.98 -9.43 -10.17
N LEU A 369 21.50 -8.74 -11.20
CA LEU A 369 22.01 -9.35 -12.42
C LEU A 369 23.06 -10.47 -12.18
N PRO A 370 24.00 -10.37 -11.23
CA PRO A 370 24.98 -11.44 -10.97
C PRO A 370 24.36 -12.72 -10.42
N SER A 371 23.25 -12.60 -9.69
CA SER A 371 22.54 -13.75 -9.07
C SER A 371 21.42 -14.28 -9.95
N ALA A 372 20.90 -13.46 -10.87
CA ALA A 372 19.84 -13.86 -11.79
C ALA A 372 20.44 -14.56 -13.02
N SER A 373 20.08 -15.84 -13.21
CA SER A 373 20.33 -16.49 -14.50
C SER A 373 19.36 -15.95 -15.56
N ARG A 374 19.87 -15.72 -16.76
CA ARG A 374 19.09 -15.25 -17.91
C ARG A 374 17.93 -16.16 -18.29
N GLU A 375 18.10 -17.45 -18.06
CA GLU A 375 17.08 -18.45 -18.33
C GLU A 375 15.94 -18.40 -17.30
N ILE A 376 16.25 -18.04 -16.06
CA ILE A 376 15.29 -18.03 -14.95
C ILE A 376 14.50 -16.71 -14.92
N HIS A 377 15.17 -15.57 -15.16
CA HIS A 377 14.55 -14.26 -15.04
C HIS A 377 14.69 -13.39 -16.31
N PRO A 378 14.08 -13.80 -17.44
CA PRO A 378 14.17 -13.06 -18.70
C PRO A 378 13.57 -11.65 -18.63
N THR A 379 12.63 -11.43 -17.72
CA THR A 379 11.93 -10.15 -17.48
C THR A 379 12.89 -9.04 -17.06
N ILE A 380 13.91 -9.33 -16.23
CA ILE A 380 14.91 -8.34 -15.79
C ILE A 380 15.71 -7.80 -16.99
N TYR A 381 16.11 -8.68 -17.91
CA TYR A 381 16.89 -8.28 -19.08
C TYR A 381 16.07 -7.42 -20.02
N ARG A 382 14.81 -7.79 -20.26
CA ARG A 382 13.89 -6.97 -21.08
C ARG A 382 13.65 -5.61 -20.43
N LEU A 383 13.41 -5.60 -19.12
CA LEU A 383 13.28 -4.38 -18.33
C LEU A 383 14.49 -3.46 -18.51
N LEU A 384 15.71 -3.99 -18.40
CA LEU A 384 16.94 -3.22 -18.59
C LEU A 384 17.14 -2.75 -20.05
N GLN A 385 16.73 -3.54 -21.04
CA GLN A 385 16.79 -3.16 -22.46
C GLN A 385 15.85 -2.01 -22.80
N ASP A 386 14.71 -1.91 -22.09
CA ASP A 386 13.71 -0.88 -22.33
C ASP A 386 14.04 0.46 -21.66
N ILE A 387 14.99 0.49 -20.74
CA ILE A 387 15.39 1.70 -20.03
C ILE A 387 16.41 2.47 -20.88
N SER A 388 16.12 3.75 -21.15
CA SER A 388 17.04 4.69 -21.79
C SER A 388 17.91 5.36 -20.71
N PRO A 389 19.16 4.93 -20.48
CA PRO A 389 19.96 5.47 -19.38
C PRO A 389 20.43 6.90 -19.64
N THR A 390 20.43 7.70 -18.58
CA THR A 390 21.18 8.96 -18.46
C THR A 390 22.49 8.75 -17.68
N VAL A 391 23.37 9.74 -17.64
CA VAL A 391 24.63 9.71 -16.86
C VAL A 391 24.41 9.61 -15.33
N THR A 392 23.18 9.80 -14.85
CA THR A 392 22.82 9.71 -13.42
C THR A 392 22.03 8.46 -13.05
N THR A 393 21.72 7.59 -14.03
CA THR A 393 20.88 6.39 -13.84
C THR A 393 21.36 5.53 -12.67
N TYR A 394 22.68 5.35 -12.55
CA TYR A 394 23.28 4.48 -11.54
C TYR A 394 23.69 5.19 -10.25
N SER A 395 23.23 6.43 -10.02
CA SER A 395 23.68 7.24 -8.87
C SER A 395 23.39 6.59 -7.52
N LEU A 396 22.28 5.86 -7.39
CA LEU A 396 21.95 5.11 -6.18
C LEU A 396 22.90 3.91 -5.98
N LEU A 397 23.08 3.10 -7.03
CA LEU A 397 23.93 1.90 -6.98
C LEU A 397 25.39 2.28 -6.68
N VAL A 398 25.91 3.27 -7.41
CA VAL A 398 27.27 3.81 -7.23
C VAL A 398 27.44 4.37 -5.82
N ARG A 399 26.49 5.20 -5.34
CA ARG A 399 26.54 5.72 -3.98
C ARG A 399 26.58 4.59 -2.96
N LYS A 400 25.78 3.54 -3.10
CA LYS A 400 25.79 2.39 -2.18
C LYS A 400 27.10 1.62 -2.20
N CYS A 401 27.71 1.44 -3.38
CA CYS A 401 29.00 0.76 -3.50
C CYS A 401 30.14 1.61 -2.90
N LEU A 402 30.06 2.93 -3.03
CA LEU A 402 31.10 3.88 -2.65
C LEU A 402 30.82 4.66 -1.35
N ASP A 403 29.73 4.38 -0.61
CA ASP A 403 29.40 5.05 0.66
C ASP A 403 30.43 4.67 1.72
N THR A 404 31.45 5.51 1.84
CA THR A 404 32.74 5.24 2.48
C THR A 404 32.85 5.92 3.83
N LYS A 405 31.73 6.04 4.58
CA LYS A 405 31.71 6.52 5.97
C LYS A 405 32.58 5.73 6.96
N GLN A 406 33.34 4.72 6.51
CA GLN A 406 34.24 3.90 7.31
C GLN A 406 35.47 3.49 6.47
N ALA A 407 36.68 3.72 6.99
CA ALA A 407 38.00 3.22 6.57
C ALA A 407 38.26 3.16 5.04
N ALA A 408 38.84 4.24 4.51
CA ALA A 408 38.82 4.64 3.10
C ALA A 408 39.48 3.70 2.08
N ALA A 409 40.59 3.02 2.40
CA ALA A 409 41.38 2.32 1.37
C ALA A 409 40.84 0.92 1.01
N VAL A 410 40.62 0.05 2.00
CA VAL A 410 40.18 -1.34 1.77
C VAL A 410 38.81 -1.40 1.08
N LYS A 411 37.90 -0.49 1.46
CA LYS A 411 36.55 -0.44 0.87
C LYS A 411 36.54 0.04 -0.58
N LEU A 412 37.53 0.84 -1.00
CA LEU A 412 37.59 1.31 -2.39
C LEU A 412 37.86 0.13 -3.33
N GLN A 413 38.78 -0.78 -2.98
CA GLN A 413 39.05 -1.96 -3.79
C GLN A 413 37.85 -2.91 -3.85
N ASP A 414 37.15 -3.13 -2.74
CA ASP A 414 35.92 -3.94 -2.71
C ASP A 414 34.85 -3.31 -3.61
N SER A 415 34.62 -2.00 -3.50
CA SER A 415 33.66 -1.28 -4.34
C SER A 415 34.00 -1.36 -5.83
N ARG A 416 35.29 -1.30 -6.17
CA ARG A 416 35.80 -1.47 -7.53
C ARG A 416 35.48 -2.85 -8.07
N THR A 417 35.76 -3.91 -7.31
CA THR A 417 35.46 -5.29 -7.75
C THR A 417 33.96 -5.51 -7.93
N LEU A 418 33.12 -4.95 -7.06
CA LEU A 418 31.66 -5.00 -7.19
C LEU A 418 31.17 -4.29 -8.47
N LEU A 419 31.63 -3.05 -8.72
CA LEU A 419 31.26 -2.30 -9.92
C LEU A 419 31.73 -2.99 -11.20
N GLN A 420 32.94 -3.56 -11.19
CA GLN A 420 33.45 -4.37 -12.29
C GLN A 420 32.62 -5.64 -12.51
N GLY A 421 32.15 -6.28 -11.44
CA GLY A 421 31.20 -7.40 -11.51
C GLY A 421 29.90 -7.02 -12.21
N TYR A 422 29.26 -5.92 -11.79
CA TYR A 422 28.05 -5.42 -12.45
C TYR A 422 28.29 -5.05 -13.92
N ALA A 423 29.37 -4.33 -14.22
CA ALA A 423 29.75 -3.97 -15.59
C ALA A 423 30.01 -5.21 -16.45
N GLY A 424 30.64 -6.25 -15.89
CA GLY A 424 30.84 -7.54 -16.53
C GLY A 424 29.52 -8.22 -16.87
N CYS A 425 28.57 -8.25 -15.93
CA CYS A 425 27.23 -8.78 -16.17
C CYS A 425 26.48 -8.01 -17.27
N LEU A 426 26.53 -6.67 -17.25
CA LEU A 426 25.91 -5.83 -18.29
C LEU A 426 26.53 -6.12 -19.67
N ARG A 427 27.86 -6.23 -19.74
CA ARG A 427 28.60 -6.52 -20.98
C ARG A 427 28.26 -7.88 -21.56
N THR A 428 28.28 -8.93 -20.74
CA THR A 428 27.93 -10.31 -21.16
C THR A 428 26.51 -10.37 -21.75
N ASN A 429 25.62 -9.51 -21.26
CA ASN A 429 24.23 -9.43 -21.73
C ASN A 429 23.99 -8.38 -22.82
N LYS A 430 25.05 -7.82 -23.41
CA LYS A 430 25.00 -6.81 -24.48
C LYS A 430 24.28 -5.51 -24.10
N LEU A 431 24.28 -5.16 -22.81
CA LEU A 431 23.69 -3.93 -22.28
C LEU A 431 24.74 -2.80 -22.20
N LEU A 432 25.38 -2.51 -23.34
CA LEU A 432 26.58 -1.64 -23.39
C LEU A 432 26.29 -0.18 -23.04
N VAL A 433 25.11 0.34 -23.37
CA VAL A 433 24.69 1.71 -23.02
C VAL A 433 24.56 1.87 -21.50
N LEU A 434 24.01 0.84 -20.83
CA LEU A 434 23.92 0.81 -19.36
C LEU A 434 25.31 0.68 -18.73
N GLU A 435 26.22 -0.11 -19.32
CA GLU A 435 27.62 -0.20 -18.87
C GLU A 435 28.31 1.19 -18.91
N ALA A 436 28.18 1.91 -20.03
CA ALA A 436 28.76 3.25 -20.16
C ALA A 436 28.16 4.24 -19.14
N SER A 437 26.84 4.20 -18.95
CA SER A 437 26.15 5.01 -17.92
C SER A 437 26.63 4.69 -16.49
N LEU A 438 26.87 3.41 -16.17
CA LEU A 438 27.38 2.99 -14.87
C LEU A 438 28.74 3.62 -14.58
N TRP A 439 29.68 3.53 -15.53
CA TRP A 439 31.02 4.10 -15.37
C TRP A 439 31.02 5.62 -15.33
N ALA A 440 30.23 6.28 -16.20
CA ALA A 440 30.08 7.73 -16.18
C ALA A 440 29.54 8.22 -14.83
N CYS A 441 28.61 7.47 -14.25
CA CYS A 441 28.04 7.77 -12.94
C CYS A 441 29.06 7.57 -11.81
N ALA A 442 29.87 6.51 -11.87
CA ALA A 442 30.96 6.24 -10.93
C ALA A 442 32.03 7.34 -10.96
N LEU A 443 32.49 7.72 -12.16
CA LEU A 443 33.45 8.82 -12.35
C LEU A 443 32.91 10.12 -11.74
N ARG A 444 31.69 10.51 -12.09
CA ARG A 444 31.05 11.72 -11.55
C ARG A 444 30.96 11.70 -10.03
N PHE A 445 30.62 10.56 -9.43
CA PHE A 445 30.54 10.44 -7.97
C PHE A 445 31.91 10.67 -7.32
N VAL A 446 32.97 10.04 -7.85
CA VAL A 446 34.34 10.23 -7.36
C VAL A 446 34.78 11.69 -7.51
N GLU A 447 34.54 12.32 -8.66
CA GLU A 447 34.89 13.72 -8.90
C GLU A 447 34.22 14.68 -7.91
N THR A 448 32.94 14.46 -7.60
CA THR A 448 32.22 15.24 -6.58
C THR A 448 32.71 14.97 -5.15
N SER A 449 33.37 13.83 -4.94
CA SER A 449 33.78 13.33 -3.64
C SER A 449 35.22 13.72 -3.26
N ILE A 450 36.12 13.99 -4.23
CA ILE A 450 37.56 14.25 -4.00
C ILE A 450 37.85 15.31 -2.91
N GLY A 451 36.99 16.31 -2.75
CA GLY A 451 37.16 17.35 -1.73
C GLY A 451 36.85 16.92 -0.29
N ALA A 452 36.22 15.75 -0.08
CA ALA A 452 35.70 15.33 1.22
C ALA A 452 36.52 14.22 1.92
N TYR A 453 37.57 13.68 1.28
CA TYR A 453 38.35 12.56 1.82
C TYR A 453 39.80 12.93 2.07
N ASP A 454 40.37 12.35 3.13
CA ASP A 454 41.78 12.51 3.51
C ASP A 454 42.73 11.82 2.52
N SER A 455 42.29 10.73 1.87
CA SER A 455 43.07 9.96 0.89
C SER A 455 42.94 10.51 -0.54
N GLN A 456 43.28 11.78 -0.76
CA GLN A 456 43.16 12.42 -2.09
C GLN A 456 43.96 11.71 -3.18
N HIS A 457 45.12 11.13 -2.84
CA HIS A 457 45.99 10.47 -3.81
C HIS A 457 45.35 9.18 -4.38
N GLU A 458 44.80 8.32 -3.51
CA GLU A 458 44.13 7.08 -3.93
C GLU A 458 42.89 7.38 -4.80
N LEU A 459 42.11 8.40 -4.42
CA LEU A 459 40.96 8.83 -5.22
C LEU A 459 41.36 9.43 -6.57
N SER A 460 42.50 10.12 -6.64
CA SER A 460 43.03 10.63 -7.91
C SER A 460 43.43 9.49 -8.85
N LEU A 461 44.13 8.48 -8.33
CA LEU A 461 44.49 7.30 -9.12
C LEU A 461 43.24 6.54 -9.58
N TYR A 462 42.25 6.38 -8.70
CA TYR A 462 41.00 5.71 -9.06
C TYR A 462 40.17 6.52 -10.06
N ARG A 463 40.24 7.86 -10.00
CA ARG A 463 39.60 8.75 -10.99
C ARG A 463 40.21 8.54 -12.38
N GLU A 464 41.54 8.52 -12.50
CA GLU A 464 42.22 8.26 -13.78
C GLU A 464 41.80 6.90 -14.36
N GLU A 465 41.76 5.87 -13.52
CA GLU A 465 41.26 4.56 -13.94
C GLU A 465 39.79 4.61 -14.41
N LEU A 466 38.92 5.33 -13.69
CA LEU A 466 37.53 5.47 -14.08
C LEU A 466 37.38 6.22 -15.42
N MET A 467 38.24 7.19 -15.72
CA MET A 467 38.27 7.85 -17.03
C MET A 467 38.58 6.83 -18.14
N ASP A 468 39.61 6.01 -17.96
CA ASP A 468 39.95 4.94 -18.91
C ASP A 468 38.79 3.93 -19.09
N LEU A 469 38.12 3.56 -17.99
CA LEU A 469 36.97 2.65 -18.01
C LEU A 469 35.77 3.24 -18.74
N VAL A 470 35.49 4.54 -18.55
CA VAL A 470 34.46 5.28 -19.28
C VAL A 470 34.78 5.29 -20.78
N GLU A 471 35.99 5.70 -21.17
CA GLU A 471 36.40 5.72 -22.58
C GLU A 471 36.33 4.34 -23.23
N CYS A 472 36.71 3.29 -22.49
CA CYS A 472 36.60 1.91 -22.96
C CYS A 472 35.14 1.49 -23.16
N ALA A 473 34.24 1.85 -22.24
CA ALA A 473 32.82 1.52 -22.33
C ALA A 473 32.13 2.31 -23.46
N GLU A 474 32.44 3.59 -23.61
CA GLU A 474 31.96 4.42 -24.71
C GLU A 474 32.43 3.91 -26.06
N ARG A 475 33.70 3.49 -26.20
CA ARG A 475 34.20 2.83 -27.41
C ARG A 475 33.43 1.55 -27.74
N ARG A 476 33.08 0.73 -26.74
CA ARG A 476 32.24 -0.47 -26.98
C ARG A 476 30.82 -0.12 -27.39
N CYS A 477 30.27 0.96 -26.85
CA CYS A 477 28.88 1.38 -27.06
C CYS A 477 28.67 2.14 -28.38
N PHE A 478 29.55 3.09 -28.69
CA PHE A 478 29.44 4.03 -29.80
C PHE A 478 30.50 3.86 -30.88
N GLY A 479 31.59 3.13 -30.58
CA GLY A 479 32.62 2.84 -31.55
C GLY A 479 32.06 1.98 -32.68
N SER A 480 32.16 2.49 -33.90
CA SER A 480 31.84 1.70 -35.07
C SER A 480 32.75 0.46 -35.08
N PRO A 481 32.23 -0.77 -35.31
CA PRO A 481 33.04 -1.98 -35.40
C PRO A 481 34.20 -1.88 -36.42
N SER A 482 34.12 -0.88 -37.30
CA SER A 482 34.99 -0.65 -38.45
C SER A 482 36.43 -0.21 -38.14
N ALA A 483 36.77 0.17 -36.91
CA ALA A 483 38.09 0.78 -36.62
C ALA A 483 39.13 -0.15 -35.96
N CYS A 484 38.77 -1.37 -35.53
CA CYS A 484 39.70 -2.30 -34.89
C CYS A 484 39.99 -3.59 -35.69
N GLN A 485 39.55 -3.68 -36.95
CA GLN A 485 39.86 -4.81 -37.85
C GLN A 485 41.05 -4.57 -38.79
N ASN A 486 41.85 -3.51 -38.60
CA ASN A 486 43.13 -3.37 -39.29
C ASN A 486 44.25 -4.03 -38.49
N GLY A 487 44.23 -5.36 -38.47
CA GLY A 487 45.26 -6.15 -37.79
C GLY A 487 45.13 -7.66 -37.88
N PHE A 488 44.45 -8.22 -38.89
CA PHE A 488 44.73 -9.52 -39.54
C PHE A 488 43.59 -9.83 -40.52
N SER A 489 43.78 -9.46 -41.79
CA SER A 489 42.88 -9.86 -42.88
C SER A 489 43.37 -11.18 -43.47
N ILE A 490 42.65 -12.28 -43.21
CA ILE A 490 42.54 -13.39 -44.16
C ILE A 490 41.11 -13.36 -44.67
N GLY A 491 40.96 -12.98 -45.93
CA GLY A 491 39.68 -12.75 -46.56
C GLY A 491 38.93 -14.04 -46.87
N VAL A 492 37.62 -14.01 -46.60
CA VAL A 492 36.62 -14.66 -47.44
C VAL A 492 35.40 -13.73 -47.42
N GLY A 493 35.10 -13.14 -48.58
CA GLY A 493 33.96 -12.24 -48.74
C GLY A 493 32.65 -13.00 -48.82
N LEU A 494 31.59 -12.40 -48.29
CA LEU A 494 30.20 -12.59 -48.74
C LEU A 494 29.40 -11.34 -48.35
N GLY A 495 28.76 -10.73 -49.34
CA GLY A 495 28.09 -9.44 -49.24
C GLY A 495 26.78 -9.47 -48.45
N GLY A 496 26.52 -8.38 -47.74
CA GLY A 496 25.25 -8.11 -47.05
C GLY A 496 24.92 -6.63 -47.09
N LYS A 497 23.73 -6.31 -47.60
CA LYS A 497 23.20 -4.97 -47.87
C LYS A 497 23.02 -4.16 -46.57
N HIS A 498 23.57 -2.95 -46.53
CA HIS A 498 23.33 -1.97 -45.47
C HIS A 498 21.96 -1.29 -45.62
N ALA A 499 21.18 -1.29 -44.54
CA ALA A 499 20.05 -0.39 -44.36
C ALA A 499 20.56 0.99 -43.93
N VAL A 500 20.19 2.01 -44.69
CA VAL A 500 20.47 3.43 -44.42
C VAL A 500 19.46 3.93 -43.38
N LEU A 501 19.95 4.32 -42.20
CA LEU A 501 19.18 5.11 -41.23
C LEU A 501 19.06 6.55 -41.76
N GLY A 502 17.82 6.98 -42.00
CA GLY A 502 17.49 8.31 -42.52
C GLY A 502 17.71 9.43 -41.49
N PRO A 503 17.92 10.67 -41.95
CA PRO A 503 18.23 11.79 -41.08
C PRO A 503 16.99 12.32 -40.34
N THR A 504 17.24 12.72 -39.10
CA THR A 504 16.37 13.43 -38.17
C THR A 504 15.78 14.68 -38.83
N ARG A 505 14.44 14.71 -38.99
CA ARG A 505 13.71 15.91 -39.44
C ARG A 505 13.76 16.99 -38.36
N LEU A 506 14.46 18.07 -38.65
CA LEU A 506 14.27 19.37 -37.99
C LEU A 506 12.89 19.92 -38.39
N SER A 507 11.98 20.01 -37.41
CA SER A 507 10.68 20.66 -37.55
C SER A 507 10.87 22.18 -37.57
N SER A 508 10.67 22.79 -38.73
CA SER A 508 10.56 24.23 -38.89
C SER A 508 9.21 24.72 -38.36
N ARG A 509 9.29 25.63 -37.38
CA ARG A 509 8.17 26.30 -36.74
C ARG A 509 7.67 27.43 -37.65
N GLN A 510 6.58 27.20 -38.38
CA GLN A 510 5.93 28.23 -39.20
C GLN A 510 5.11 29.17 -38.30
N LYS A 511 5.53 30.44 -38.22
CA LYS A 511 4.74 31.54 -37.64
C LYS A 511 3.65 31.92 -38.64
N GLY A 512 2.38 31.77 -38.25
CA GLY A 512 1.26 32.39 -38.94
C GLY A 512 1.22 33.89 -38.64
N GLN A 513 1.39 34.71 -39.68
CA GLN A 513 1.03 36.12 -39.68
C GLN A 513 -0.49 36.25 -39.86
N ALA A 514 -1.13 36.96 -38.94
CA ALA A 514 -2.44 37.56 -39.16
C ALA A 514 -2.24 38.92 -39.83
N SER A 515 -3.13 39.26 -40.75
CA SER A 515 -3.26 40.58 -41.37
C SER A 515 -4.76 40.84 -41.61
N PRO A 516 -5.15 42.12 -41.69
CA PRO A 516 -6.26 42.71 -40.92
C PRO A 516 -7.67 42.42 -41.45
#